data_AF-A0A292QVS2-F1
#
_entry.id   AF-A0A292QVS2-F1
#
_cell.length_a   1.000
_cell.length_b   1.000
_cell.length_c   1.000
_cell.angle_alpha   90.00
_cell.angle_beta   90.00
_cell.angle_gamma   90.00
#
_symmetry.space_group_name_H-M   'P 1'
#
loop_
_entity.id
_entity.type
_entity.pdbx_description
1 polymer ?
#
loop_
_entity_poly.entity_id
_entity_poly.type
_entity_poly.pdbx_seq_one_letter_code
_entity_poly.pdbx_strand_id
1 'polypeptide(L)' 'MNKTLKVEKLNSLRNEMTHIWGSAFILGGGSMTLLFNEYNPVKYFFGMLGFILTIIIFNAYFTRRSEMQKMLKDLEEE' A
#
# COMPACT_ATOMS: atom_id res chain seq x y z
N MET A 1 -21.49 -13.23 -11.77
CA MET A 1 -21.61 -12.45 -10.51
C MET A 1 -22.39 -11.18 -10.84
N ASN A 2 -23.39 -10.80 -10.06
CA ASN A 2 -24.23 -9.62 -10.34
C ASN A 2 -23.34 -8.36 -10.45
N LYS A 3 -23.63 -7.46 -11.41
CA LYS A 3 -22.85 -6.22 -11.66
C LYS A 3 -22.68 -5.40 -10.38
N THR A 4 -23.71 -5.33 -9.54
CA THR A 4 -23.67 -4.66 -8.23
C THR A 4 -22.61 -5.26 -7.30
N LEU A 5 -22.51 -6.60 -7.22
CA LEU A 5 -21.51 -7.29 -6.39
C LEU A 5 -20.08 -7.02 -6.88
N LYS A 6 -19.88 -6.93 -8.20
CA LYS A 6 -18.56 -6.57 -8.76
C LYS A 6 -18.15 -5.14 -8.37
N VAL A 7 -19.08 -4.20 -8.42
CA VAL A 7 -18.85 -2.80 -8.03
C VAL A 7 -18.57 -2.67 -6.53
N GLU A 8 -19.33 -3.36 -5.68
CA GLU A 8 -19.06 -3.36 -4.23
C GLU A 8 -17.69 -3.94 -3.89
N LYS A 9 -17.31 -5.05 -4.54
CA LYS A 9 -15.98 -5.64 -4.38
C LYS A 9 -14.88 -4.67 -4.84
N LEU A 10 -15.08 -3.95 -5.94
CA LEU A 10 -14.14 -2.93 -6.41
C LEU A 10 -14.00 -1.77 -5.40
N ASN A 11 -15.12 -1.31 -4.82
CA ASN A 11 -15.10 -0.28 -3.78
C ASN A 11 -14.36 -0.76 -2.51
N SER A 12 -14.56 -2.01 -2.11
CA SER A 12 -13.84 -2.63 -1.00
C SER A 12 -12.33 -2.69 -1.27
N LEU A 13 -11.93 -3.13 -2.47
CA LEU A 13 -10.53 -3.21 -2.88
C LEU A 13 -9.86 -1.82 -2.93
N ARG A 14 -10.57 -0.81 -3.44
CA ARG A 14 -10.11 0.58 -3.40
C ARG A 14 -9.89 1.05 -1.96
N ASN A 15 -10.79 0.70 -1.04
CA ASN A 15 -10.64 1.07 0.37
C ASN A 15 -9.41 0.41 1.01
N GLU A 16 -9.20 -0.89 0.75
CA GLU A 16 -7.99 -1.62 1.18
C GLU A 16 -6.72 -0.94 0.65
N MET A 17 -6.69 -0.59 -0.64
CA MET A 17 -5.57 0.12 -1.24
C MET A 17 -5.29 1.47 -0.59
N THR A 18 -6.32 2.24 -0.23
CA THR A 18 -6.16 3.52 0.50
C THR A 18 -5.48 3.31 1.85
N HIS A 19 -5.88 2.27 2.59
CA HIS A 19 -5.23 1.95 3.87
C HIS A 19 -3.77 1.51 3.68
N ILE A 20 -3.49 0.63 2.72
CA ILE A 20 -2.12 0.19 2.41
C ILE A 20 -1.25 1.39 2.03
N TRP A 21 -1.77 2.29 1.20
CA TRP A 21 -1.06 3.50 0.77
C TRP A 21 -0.77 4.44 1.95
N GLY A 22 -1.77 4.66 2.82
CA GLY A 22 -1.60 5.44 4.04
C GLY A 22 -0.53 4.84 4.97
N SER A 23 -0.56 3.52 5.17
CA SER A 23 0.44 2.80 5.96
C SER A 23 1.84 2.92 5.37
N ALA A 24 1.98 2.80 4.04
CA ALA A 24 3.26 2.99 3.36
C ALA A 24 3.81 4.40 3.54
N PHE A 25 2.96 5.43 3.51
CA PHE A 25 3.36 6.81 3.75
C PHE A 25 3.81 7.06 5.18
N ILE A 26 3.06 6.56 6.17
CA ILE A 26 3.39 6.73 7.58
C ILE A 26 4.71 6.01 7.90
N LEU A 27 4.84 4.74 7.50
CA LEU A 27 6.05 3.96 7.75
C LEU A 27 7.23 4.50 6.94
N GLY A 28 7.05 4.80 5.66
CA GLY A 28 8.11 5.29 4.79
C GLY A 28 8.60 6.67 5.20
N GLY A 29 7.69 7.62 5.40
CA GLY A 29 8.02 8.97 5.84
C GLY A 29 8.62 8.99 7.25
N GLY A 30 8.07 8.21 8.18
CA GLY A 30 8.61 8.06 9.53
C GLY A 30 10.03 7.46 9.52
N SER A 31 10.24 6.42 8.71
CA SER A 31 11.54 5.76 8.56
C SER A 31 12.60 6.68 7.96
N MET A 32 12.25 7.40 6.89
CA MET A 32 13.14 8.39 6.27
C MET A 32 13.49 9.51 7.26
N THR A 33 12.52 9.97 8.05
CA THR A 33 12.77 10.97 9.11
C THR A 33 13.77 10.45 10.15
N LEU A 34 13.68 9.18 10.55
CA LEU A 34 14.63 8.58 11.49
C LEU A 34 16.04 8.44 10.90
N LEU A 35 16.16 8.16 9.60
CA LEU A 35 17.44 7.97 8.91
C LEU A 35 18.15 9.30 8.60
N PHE A 36 17.43 10.35 8.23
CA PHE A 36 18.01 11.64 7.83
C PHE A 36 18.17 12.66 8.97
N ASN A 37 17.69 12.35 10.17
CA ASN A 37 17.90 13.19 11.34
C ASN A 37 19.28 12.90 11.96
N GLU A 38 19.62 13.61 13.04
CA GLU A 38 20.87 13.44 13.80
C GLU A 38 21.22 11.98 14.06
N TYR A 39 22.52 11.68 13.92
CA TYR A 39 23.03 10.32 14.08
C TYR A 39 22.69 9.75 15.46
N ASN A 40 21.93 8.66 15.44
CA ASN A 40 21.60 7.87 16.61
C ASN A 40 21.45 6.40 16.18
N PRO A 41 22.26 5.47 16.71
CA PRO A 41 22.23 4.06 16.30
C PRO A 41 20.85 3.40 16.44
N VAL A 42 20.10 3.76 17.48
CA VAL A 42 18.75 3.22 17.73
C VAL A 42 17.77 3.74 16.66
N LYS A 43 17.82 5.05 16.35
CA LYS A 43 16.99 5.63 15.27
C LYS A 43 17.30 4.99 13.93
N TYR A 44 18.58 4.77 13.63
CA TYR A 44 19.00 4.12 12.38
C TYR A 44 18.48 2.68 12.25
N PHE A 45 18.55 1.90 13.33
CA PHE A 45 18.01 0.54 13.34
C PHE A 45 16.50 0.52 13.04
N PHE A 46 15.71 1.34 13.75
CA PHE A 46 14.28 1.43 13.51
C PHE A 46 13.93 2.05 12.14
N GLY A 47 14.70 3.02 11.67
CA GLY A 47 14.56 3.61 10.35
C GLY A 47 14.80 2.59 9.23
N MET A 48 15.83 1.75 9.36
CA MET A 48 16.11 0.70 8.38
C MET A 48 15.04 -0.39 8.39
N LEU A 49 14.60 -0.84 9.57
CA LEU A 49 13.50 -1.80 9.70
C LEU A 49 12.20 -1.26 9.07
N GLY A 50 11.84 -0.02 9.40
CA GLY A 50 10.63 0.60 8.86
C GLY A 50 10.72 0.83 7.35
N PHE A 51 11.90 1.13 6.81
CA PHE A 51 12.11 1.22 5.37
C PHE A 51 11.91 -0.12 4.66
N ILE A 52 12.44 -1.22 5.21
CA ILE A 52 12.20 -2.58 4.69
C ILE A 52 10.71 -2.92 4.72
N LEU A 53 10.02 -2.65 5.83
CA LEU A 53 8.57 -2.86 5.95
C LEU A 53 7.79 -2.04 4.92
N THR A 54 8.23 -0.80 4.66
CA THR A 54 7.62 0.07 3.65
C THR A 54 7.69 -0.56 2.25
N ILE A 55 8.82 -1.17 1.87
CA ILE A 55 8.97 -1.87 0.58
C ILE A 55 7.98 -3.04 0.48
N ILE A 56 7.81 -3.81 1.56
CA ILE A 56 6.86 -4.94 1.60
C ILE A 56 5.42 -4.44 1.41
N ILE A 57 5.06 -3.34 2.05
CA ILE A 57 3.72 -2.73 1.93
C ILE A 57 3.50 -2.17 0.53
N PHE A 58 4.50 -1.55 -0.09
CA PHE A 58 4.41 -1.12 -1.49
C PHE A 58 4.18 -2.31 -2.43
N ASN A 59 4.85 -3.44 -2.21
CA ASN A 59 4.59 -4.65 -2.99
C ASN A 59 3.13 -5.14 -2.83
N ALA A 60 2.59 -5.12 -1.61
CA ALA A 60 1.19 -5.43 -1.37
C ALA A 60 0.24 -4.47 -2.12
N TYR A 61 0.56 -3.16 -2.12
CA TYR A 61 -0.20 -2.15 -2.86
C TYR A 61 -0.25 -2.46 -4.37
N PHE A 62 0.91 -2.75 -4.98
CA PHE A 62 0.97 -3.04 -6.41
C PHE A 62 0.25 -4.35 -6.77
N THR A 63 0.28 -5.34 -5.89
CA THR A 63 -0.48 -6.58 -6.06
C THR A 63 -1.99 -6.29 -6.10
N ARG A 64 -2.52 -5.54 -5.13
CA ARG A 64 -3.94 -5.14 -5.11
C ARG A 64 -4.33 -4.26 -6.28
N ARG A 65 -3.43 -3.36 -6.71
CA ARG A 65 -3.65 -2.54 -7.91
C ARG A 65 -3.81 -3.39 -9.17
N SER A 66 -3.00 -4.44 -9.31
CA SER A 66 -3.12 -5.37 -10.45
C SER A 66 -4.45 -6.12 -10.43
N GLU A 67 -4.90 -6.58 -9.27
CA GLU A 67 -6.22 -7.21 -9.10
C GLU A 67 -7.37 -6.25 -9.48
N MET A 68 -7.28 -4.99 -9.03
CA MET A 68 -8.26 -3.95 -9.35
C MET A 68 -8.34 -3.68 -10.85
N GLN A 69 -7.18 -3.59 -11.53
CA GLN A 69 -7.13 -3.36 -12.97
C GLN A 69 -7.74 -4.51 -13.77
N LYS A 70 -7.51 -5.76 -13.35
CA LYS A 70 -8.15 -6.93 -13.97
C LYS A 70 -9.67 -6.85 -13.82
N MET A 71 -10.17 -6.57 -12.62
CA MET A 71 -11.61 -6.44 -12.37
C MET A 71 -12.28 -5.30 -13.14
N LEU A 72 -11.57 -4.17 -13.32
CA LEU A 72 -12.06 -3.06 -14.13
C LEU A 72 -12.19 -3.46 -15.60
N LYS A 73 -11.17 -4.14 -16.14
CA LYS A 73 -11.19 -4.64 -17.51
C LYS A 73 -12.36 -5.62 -17.74
N ASP A 74 -12.57 -6.55 -16.81
CA ASP A 74 -13.69 -7.50 -16.85
C ASP A 74 -15.08 -6.82 -16.76
N LEU A 75 -15.14 -5.57 -16.26
CA LEU A 75 -16.36 -4.77 -16.19
C LEU A 75 -16.57 -3.87 -17.42
N GLU A 76 -15.50 -3.52 -18.13
CA GLU A 76 -15.57 -2.77 -19.40
C GLU A 76 -15.94 -3.67 -20.57
N GLU A 77 -15.57 -4.96 -20.52
CA GLU A 77 -15.90 -5.96 -21.53
C GLU A 77 -17.33 -6.56 -21.39
N GLU A 78 -18.05 -6.25 -20.29
CA GLU A 78 -19.46 -6.64 -20.02
C GLU A 78 -20.48 -5.54 -20.32
#